data_AF-D9WFB4-F1
#
_entry.id   AF-D9WFB4-F1
#
_cell.length_a   1.000
_cell.length_b   1.000
_cell.length_c   1.000
_cell.angle_alpha   90.00
_cell.angle_beta   90.00
_cell.angle_gamma   90.00
#
_symmetry.space_group_name_H-M   'P 1'
#
loop_
_entity.id
_entity.type
_entity.pdbx_description
1 polymer ?
#
loop_
_entity_poly.entity_id
_entity_poly.type
_entity_poly.pdbx_seq_one_letter_code
_entity_poly.pdbx_strand_id
1 'polypeptide(L)'
;RELARLAFTGEPGSDVLILPRITAGRILLLTDDLDEAETRLDALHVDLRRRKARAAAALVLAVRGELNLRQGRLDAAERDVAAAGRALPHAHWHPNHVSYLMGLRITVALDGGRLDDARELADAPTPPGAQDSVSYGHLLFARALVAFRDGRLPEALELFRGCGRRLLRHDRANPALMPWRSMAARVCHALGDHEEAQRLSQEEIALARRW
;
A
#
# COMPACT_ATOMS: atom_id res chain seq x y z
N ARG A 1 11.12 -13.99 4.51
CA ARG A 1 12.11 -13.26 5.35
C ARG A 1 13.54 -13.45 4.83
N GLU A 2 14.08 -14.67 4.75
CA GLU A 2 15.47 -14.93 4.31
C GLU A 2 15.82 -14.33 2.93
N LEU A 3 15.01 -14.60 1.90
CA LEU A 3 15.18 -14.01 0.57
C LEU A 3 15.16 -12.46 0.56
N ALA A 4 14.40 -11.84 1.46
CA ALA A 4 14.38 -10.38 1.57
C ALA A 4 15.70 -9.86 2.14
N ARG A 5 16.26 -10.53 3.16
CA ARG A 5 17.58 -10.17 3.72
C ARG A 5 18.69 -10.32 2.70
N LEU A 6 18.66 -11.37 1.87
CA LEU A 6 19.62 -11.60 0.78
C LEU A 6 19.64 -10.47 -0.27
N ALA A 7 18.52 -9.77 -0.50
CA ALA A 7 18.53 -8.63 -1.42
C ALA A 7 19.42 -7.47 -0.92
N PHE A 8 19.66 -7.38 0.39
CA PHE A 8 20.49 -6.35 1.01
C PHE A 8 21.97 -6.75 1.16
N THR A 9 22.36 -7.99 0.86
CA THR A 9 23.75 -8.47 1.01
C THR A 9 24.63 -8.22 -0.23
N GLY A 10 24.05 -7.83 -1.37
CA GLY A 10 24.81 -7.51 -2.57
C GLY A 10 25.67 -6.24 -2.41
N GLU A 11 26.71 -6.09 -3.22
CA GLU A 11 27.66 -4.97 -3.13
C GLU A 11 26.95 -3.59 -3.11
N PRO A 12 27.41 -2.65 -2.25
CA PRO A 12 26.95 -1.27 -2.29
C PRO A 12 27.20 -0.66 -3.67
N GLY A 13 26.18 -0.02 -4.25
CA GLY A 13 26.32 0.64 -5.56
C GLY A 13 25.92 -0.18 -6.80
N SER A 14 25.60 -1.48 -6.67
CA SER A 14 25.08 -2.25 -7.82
C SER A 14 23.65 -1.81 -8.20
N ASP A 15 23.50 -1.28 -9.42
CA ASP A 15 22.21 -0.89 -10.04
C ASP A 15 21.24 -2.06 -10.19
N VAL A 16 21.78 -3.29 -10.23
CA VAL A 16 21.07 -4.53 -10.56
C VAL A 16 20.02 -4.89 -9.51
N LEU A 17 20.08 -4.32 -8.29
CA LEU A 17 19.23 -4.72 -7.16
C LEU A 17 18.36 -3.61 -6.56
N ILE A 18 18.16 -2.46 -7.23
CA ILE A 18 17.35 -1.36 -6.67
C ILE A 18 15.91 -1.81 -6.35
N LEU A 19 15.17 -2.29 -7.34
CA LEU A 19 13.78 -2.73 -7.14
C LEU A 19 13.66 -3.96 -6.22
N PRO A 20 14.53 -4.98 -6.32
CA PRO A 20 14.60 -6.06 -5.33
C PRO A 20 14.81 -5.58 -3.89
N ARG A 21 15.71 -4.62 -3.64
CA ARG A 21 15.95 -4.07 -2.29
C ARG A 21 14.76 -3.30 -1.74
N ILE A 22 14.08 -2.52 -2.58
CA ILE A 22 12.82 -1.85 -2.21
C ILE A 22 11.75 -2.88 -1.84
N THR A 23 11.60 -3.91 -2.69
CA THR A 23 10.64 -5.01 -2.46
C THR A 23 10.97 -5.75 -1.18
N ALA A 24 12.25 -6.01 -0.90
CA ALA A 24 12.70 -6.65 0.32
C ALA A 24 12.39 -5.83 1.57
N GLY A 25 12.63 -4.51 1.55
CA GLY A 25 12.23 -3.62 2.64
C GLY A 25 10.72 -3.68 2.91
N ARG A 26 9.92 -3.72 1.83
CA ARG A 26 8.46 -3.91 1.95
C ARG A 26 8.07 -5.30 2.45
N ILE A 27 8.82 -6.35 2.11
CA ILE A 27 8.58 -7.69 2.66
C ILE A 27 8.86 -7.72 4.16
N LEU A 28 9.96 -7.12 4.63
CA LEU A 28 10.29 -7.01 6.05
C LEU A 28 9.18 -6.28 6.82
N LEU A 29 8.66 -5.17 6.27
CA LEU A 29 7.47 -4.50 6.76
C LEU A 29 6.27 -5.46 6.88
N LEU A 30 5.95 -6.19 5.81
CA LEU A 30 4.81 -7.11 5.76
C LEU A 30 4.96 -8.32 6.69
N THR A 31 6.19 -8.62 7.12
CA THR A 31 6.49 -9.69 8.08
C THR A 31 6.79 -9.17 9.48
N ASP A 32 6.44 -7.92 9.77
CA ASP A 32 6.57 -7.27 11.07
C ASP A 32 8.03 -7.12 11.58
N ASP A 33 9.01 -7.23 10.68
CA ASP A 33 10.42 -6.94 10.95
C ASP A 33 10.67 -5.42 10.80
N LEU A 34 9.90 -4.60 11.53
CA LEU A 34 9.75 -3.15 11.28
C LEU A 34 11.04 -2.34 11.47
N ASP A 35 11.80 -2.58 12.54
CA ASP A 35 13.06 -1.87 12.82
C ASP A 35 14.13 -2.18 11.76
N GLU A 36 14.16 -3.43 11.28
CA GLU A 36 15.04 -3.84 10.19
C GLU A 36 14.61 -3.17 8.88
N ALA A 37 13.31 -3.15 8.58
CA ALA A 37 12.77 -2.46 7.41
C ALA A 37 13.15 -0.96 7.42
N GLU A 38 12.96 -0.28 8.56
CA GLU A 38 13.31 1.13 8.76
C GLU A 38 14.79 1.38 8.44
N THR A 39 15.69 0.67 9.12
CA THR A 39 17.14 0.81 8.96
C THR A 39 17.57 0.62 7.50
N ARG A 40 17.03 -0.42 6.84
CA ARG A 40 17.39 -0.78 5.46
C ARG A 40 16.85 0.22 4.45
N LEU A 41 15.61 0.67 4.61
CA LEU A 41 14.98 1.66 3.73
C LEU A 41 15.64 3.03 3.87
N ASP A 42 16.05 3.43 5.07
CA ASP A 42 16.78 4.68 5.31
C ASP A 42 18.13 4.69 4.62
N ALA A 43 18.93 3.62 4.81
CA ALA A 43 20.21 3.48 4.14
C ALA A 43 20.06 3.49 2.60
N LEU A 44 19.05 2.78 2.08
CA LEU A 44 18.76 2.74 0.65
C LEU A 44 18.32 4.11 0.11
N HIS A 45 17.51 4.87 0.86
CA HIS A 45 17.09 6.20 0.46
C HIS A 45 18.29 7.16 0.33
N VAL A 46 19.21 7.14 1.31
CA VAL A 46 20.42 7.95 1.29
C VAL A 46 21.31 7.61 0.09
N ASP A 47 21.54 6.33 -0.18
CA ASP A 47 22.32 5.87 -1.33
C ASP A 47 21.71 6.31 -2.66
N LEU A 48 20.42 6.06 -2.88
CA LEU A 48 19.73 6.41 -4.12
C LEU A 48 19.69 7.93 -4.34
N ARG A 49 19.59 8.73 -3.26
CA ARG A 49 19.71 10.19 -3.35
C ARG A 49 21.11 10.62 -3.79
N ARG A 50 22.18 10.05 -3.21
CA ARG A 50 23.57 10.34 -3.60
C ARG A 50 23.81 10.01 -5.08
N ARG A 51 23.27 8.89 -5.53
CA ARG A 51 23.30 8.44 -6.93
C ARG A 51 22.36 9.20 -7.87
N LYS A 52 21.59 10.18 -7.38
CA LYS A 52 20.58 10.94 -8.15
C LYS A 52 19.50 10.06 -8.82
N ALA A 53 19.24 8.87 -8.28
CA ALA A 53 18.21 7.94 -8.75
C ALA A 53 16.81 8.36 -8.24
N ARG A 54 16.31 9.52 -8.73
CA ARG A 54 15.12 10.20 -8.20
C ARG A 54 13.88 9.30 -8.09
N ALA A 55 13.57 8.54 -9.14
CA ALA A 55 12.39 7.68 -9.17
C ALA A 55 12.44 6.57 -8.12
N ALA A 56 13.60 5.93 -7.98
CA ALA A 56 13.81 4.89 -6.97
C ALA A 56 13.78 5.48 -5.55
N ALA A 57 14.43 6.63 -5.33
CA ALA A 57 14.39 7.32 -4.04
C ALA A 57 12.97 7.72 -3.63
N ALA A 58 12.13 8.14 -4.59
CA ALA A 58 10.72 8.44 -4.37
C ALA A 58 9.91 7.20 -4.00
N LEU A 59 10.18 6.05 -4.65
CA LEU A 59 9.51 4.80 -4.32
C LEU A 59 9.90 4.31 -2.92
N VAL A 60 11.16 4.49 -2.49
CA VAL A 60 11.57 4.22 -1.10
C VAL A 60 10.80 5.08 -0.12
N LEU A 61 10.59 6.37 -0.41
CA LEU A 61 9.76 7.25 0.44
C LEU A 61 8.31 6.77 0.52
N ALA A 62 7.73 6.26 -0.58
CA ALA A 62 6.39 5.67 -0.53
C ALA A 62 6.33 4.45 0.41
N VAL A 63 7.34 3.56 0.36
CA VAL A 63 7.41 2.38 1.25
C VAL A 63 7.66 2.79 2.71
N ARG A 64 8.52 3.79 2.96
CA ARG A 64 8.68 4.37 4.31
C ARG A 64 7.40 5.02 4.82
N GLY A 65 6.63 5.64 3.95
CA GLY A 65 5.29 6.14 4.25
C GLY A 65 4.36 5.04 4.76
N GLU A 66 4.32 3.90 4.06
CA GLU A 66 3.55 2.71 4.52
C GLU A 66 4.06 2.20 5.88
N LEU A 67 5.37 2.15 6.08
CA LEU A 67 6.00 1.77 7.36
C LEU A 67 5.55 2.67 8.50
N ASN A 68 5.67 3.99 8.31
CA ASN A 68 5.27 4.97 9.30
C ASN A 68 3.77 4.91 9.62
N LEU A 69 2.90 4.67 8.63
CA LEU A 69 1.47 4.44 8.88
C LEU A 69 1.23 3.23 9.76
N ARG A 70 1.88 2.10 9.47
CA ARG A 70 1.71 0.87 10.26
C ARG A 70 2.21 1.01 11.70
N GLN A 71 3.21 1.86 11.93
CA GLN A 71 3.71 2.18 13.27
C GLN A 71 2.93 3.30 13.97
N GLY A 72 1.86 3.83 13.35
CA GLY A 72 1.08 4.95 13.90
C GLY A 72 1.81 6.30 13.90
N ARG A 73 2.93 6.42 13.18
CA ARG A 73 3.74 7.64 13.07
C ARG A 73 3.22 8.53 11.94
N LEU A 74 1.98 9.02 12.10
CA LEU A 74 1.25 9.73 11.04
C LEU A 74 2.02 10.93 10.46
N ASP A 75 2.60 11.80 11.29
CA ASP A 75 3.37 12.95 10.81
C ASP A 75 4.55 12.54 9.92
N ALA A 76 5.21 11.43 10.24
CA ALA A 76 6.30 10.90 9.45
C ALA A 76 5.81 10.29 8.14
N ALA A 77 4.68 9.59 8.17
CA ALA A 77 4.02 9.07 6.98
C ALA A 77 3.60 10.19 6.01
N GLU A 78 3.00 11.27 6.54
CA GLU A 78 2.62 12.44 5.76
C GLU A 78 3.83 13.07 5.06
N ARG A 79 4.92 13.28 5.80
CA ARG A 79 6.16 13.84 5.23
C ARG A 79 6.72 12.97 4.11
N ASP A 80 6.83 11.66 4.33
CA ASP A 80 7.43 10.73 3.37
C ASP A 80 6.56 10.58 2.12
N VAL A 81 5.24 10.39 2.28
CA VAL A 81 4.31 10.26 1.15
C VAL A 81 4.20 11.56 0.35
N ALA A 82 4.18 12.72 1.01
CA ALA A 82 4.18 14.01 0.33
C ALA A 82 5.51 14.27 -0.41
N ALA A 83 6.64 13.89 0.18
CA ALA A 83 7.95 13.97 -0.47
C ALA A 83 8.04 13.05 -1.69
N ALA A 84 7.51 11.83 -1.61
CA ALA A 84 7.41 10.93 -2.76
C ALA A 84 6.58 11.56 -3.90
N GLY A 85 5.42 12.14 -3.57
CA GLY A 85 4.55 12.81 -4.55
C GLY A 85 5.20 14.01 -5.24
N ARG A 86 6.04 14.78 -4.53
CA ARG A 86 6.77 15.92 -5.11
C ARG A 86 8.01 15.52 -5.92
N ALA A 87 8.56 14.32 -5.69
CA ALA A 87 9.82 13.88 -6.30
C ALA A 87 9.70 13.62 -7.81
N LEU A 88 8.50 13.25 -8.28
CA LEU A 88 8.21 13.02 -9.70
C LEU A 88 6.80 13.51 -10.03
N PRO A 89 6.60 14.19 -11.18
CA PRO A 89 5.27 14.40 -11.73
C PRO A 89 4.51 13.07 -11.88
N HIS A 90 3.19 13.07 -11.67
CA HIS A 90 2.36 11.87 -11.80
C HIS A 90 2.56 11.12 -13.13
N ALA A 91 2.70 11.85 -14.23
CA ALA A 91 2.95 11.29 -15.57
C ALA A 91 4.28 10.53 -15.71
N HIS A 92 5.24 10.76 -14.80
CA HIS A 92 6.55 10.12 -14.81
C HIS A 92 6.65 8.93 -13.84
N TRP A 93 5.59 8.64 -13.08
CA TRP A 93 5.52 7.41 -12.31
C TRP A 93 5.22 6.23 -13.22
N HIS A 94 5.99 5.15 -13.05
CA HIS A 94 5.67 3.91 -13.72
C HIS A 94 4.27 3.42 -13.31
N PRO A 95 3.44 2.89 -14.24
CA PRO A 95 2.07 2.43 -13.94
C PRO A 95 1.97 1.45 -12.77
N ASN A 96 3.01 0.64 -12.54
CA ASN A 96 3.10 -0.30 -11.40
C ASN A 96 3.31 0.33 -10.01
N HIS A 97 3.55 1.63 -9.92
CA HIS A 97 3.83 2.30 -8.64
C HIS A 97 2.89 3.47 -8.37
N VAL A 98 2.33 4.08 -9.42
CA VAL A 98 1.47 5.26 -9.25
C VAL A 98 0.20 4.94 -8.45
N SER A 99 -0.44 3.78 -8.67
CA SER A 99 -1.64 3.40 -7.91
C SER A 99 -1.33 3.13 -6.44
N TYR A 100 -0.14 2.61 -6.14
CA TYR A 100 0.31 2.40 -4.77
C TYR A 100 0.51 3.74 -4.04
N LEU A 101 1.20 4.71 -4.67
CA LEU A 101 1.38 6.03 -4.09
C LEU A 101 0.04 6.77 -3.92
N MET A 102 -0.86 6.70 -4.89
CA MET A 102 -2.20 7.30 -4.78
C MET A 102 -2.98 6.69 -3.62
N GLY A 103 -3.00 5.36 -3.49
CA GLY A 103 -3.65 4.68 -2.37
C GLY A 103 -3.09 5.08 -1.02
N LEU A 104 -1.76 5.22 -0.90
CA LEU A 104 -1.12 5.72 0.32
C LEU A 104 -1.53 7.17 0.64
N ARG A 105 -1.55 8.07 -0.34
CA ARG A 105 -1.97 9.47 -0.13
C ARG A 105 -3.39 9.55 0.43
N ILE A 106 -4.31 8.76 -0.12
CA ILE A 106 -5.70 8.69 0.37
C ILE A 106 -5.73 8.16 1.80
N THR A 107 -5.01 7.06 2.08
CA THR A 107 -4.99 6.42 3.41
C THR A 107 -4.42 7.36 4.47
N VAL A 108 -3.31 8.03 4.18
CA VAL A 108 -2.70 9.06 5.03
C VAL A 108 -3.68 10.20 5.32
N ALA A 109 -4.37 10.71 4.30
CA ALA A 109 -5.34 11.79 4.48
C ALA A 109 -6.53 11.35 5.36
N LEU A 110 -7.01 10.12 5.19
CA LEU A 110 -8.06 9.54 6.05
C LEU A 110 -7.61 9.41 7.51
N ASP A 111 -6.41 8.85 7.74
CA ASP A 111 -5.89 8.64 9.09
C ASP A 111 -5.56 9.97 9.79
N GLY A 112 -5.19 11.00 9.02
CA GLY A 112 -5.02 12.38 9.51
C GLY A 112 -6.30 13.21 9.60
N GLY A 113 -7.47 12.62 9.35
CA GLY A 113 -8.76 13.30 9.46
C GLY A 113 -9.02 14.36 8.38
N ARG A 114 -8.18 14.43 7.34
CA ARG A 114 -8.35 15.34 6.18
C ARG A 114 -9.29 14.70 5.17
N LEU A 115 -10.57 14.64 5.54
CA LEU A 115 -11.59 13.91 4.78
C LEU A 115 -11.83 14.49 3.40
N ASP A 116 -11.80 15.82 3.25
CA ASP A 116 -12.00 16.47 1.95
C ASP A 116 -10.84 16.19 0.99
N ASP A 117 -9.59 16.29 1.47
CA ASP A 117 -8.39 15.88 0.71
C ASP A 117 -8.51 14.41 0.28
N ALA A 118 -8.96 13.52 1.18
CA ALA A 118 -9.10 12.10 0.86
C ALA A 118 -10.13 11.83 -0.24
N ARG A 119 -11.25 12.57 -0.23
CA ARG A 119 -12.29 12.49 -1.28
C ARG A 119 -11.76 12.99 -2.62
N GLU A 120 -11.15 14.17 -2.65
CA GLU A 120 -10.56 14.72 -3.87
C GLU A 120 -9.53 13.76 -4.47
N LEU A 121 -8.67 13.17 -3.64
CA LEU A 121 -7.68 12.18 -4.06
C LEU A 121 -8.31 10.87 -4.55
N ALA A 122 -9.42 10.44 -3.97
CA ALA A 122 -10.14 9.25 -4.39
C ALA A 122 -10.82 9.45 -5.75
N ASP A 123 -11.39 10.63 -5.99
CA ASP A 123 -12.09 10.99 -7.23
C ASP A 123 -11.14 11.31 -8.39
N ALA A 124 -9.87 11.58 -8.09
CA ALA A 124 -8.85 11.84 -9.11
C ALA A 124 -8.78 10.71 -10.16
N PRO A 125 -8.63 11.04 -11.45
CA PRO A 125 -8.60 10.04 -12.52
C PRO A 125 -7.41 9.09 -12.34
N THR A 126 -7.64 7.83 -12.70
CA THR A 126 -6.57 6.82 -12.68
C THR A 126 -5.65 7.06 -13.89
N PRO A 127 -4.33 7.18 -13.71
CA PRO A 127 -3.41 7.35 -14.83
C PRO A 127 -3.48 6.19 -15.84
N PRO A 128 -3.23 6.45 -17.13
CA PRO A 128 -3.23 5.41 -18.16
C PRO A 128 -2.34 4.22 -17.80
N GLY A 129 -2.84 3.00 -18.02
CA GLY A 129 -2.13 1.74 -17.72
C GLY A 129 -2.04 1.38 -16.23
N ALA A 130 -2.38 2.29 -15.30
CA ALA A 130 -2.28 2.01 -13.87
C ALA A 130 -3.34 0.99 -13.42
N GLN A 131 -4.50 0.96 -14.07
CA GLN A 131 -5.59 -0.01 -13.84
C GLN A 131 -5.18 -1.47 -14.11
N ASP A 132 -4.21 -1.68 -15.02
CA ASP A 132 -3.70 -3.00 -15.40
C ASP A 132 -2.57 -3.46 -14.48
N SER A 133 -2.05 -2.56 -13.63
CA SER A 133 -1.00 -2.90 -12.70
C SER A 133 -1.47 -3.80 -11.56
N VAL A 134 -0.52 -4.56 -10.99
CA VAL A 134 -0.71 -5.29 -9.74
C VAL A 134 -0.97 -4.33 -8.56
N SER A 135 -0.42 -3.12 -8.63
CA SER A 135 -0.56 -2.11 -7.58
C SER A 135 -1.95 -1.47 -7.49
N TYR A 136 -2.78 -1.60 -8.53
CA TYR A 136 -4.13 -1.02 -8.59
C TYR A 136 -5.03 -1.43 -7.43
N GLY A 137 -4.82 -2.63 -6.87
CA GLY A 137 -5.54 -3.09 -5.68
C GLY A 137 -5.40 -2.13 -4.47
N HIS A 138 -4.27 -1.42 -4.32
CA HIS A 138 -4.08 -0.45 -3.25
C HIS A 138 -4.96 0.79 -3.45
N LEU A 139 -5.10 1.25 -4.68
CA LEU A 139 -5.98 2.38 -5.01
C LEU A 139 -7.45 2.01 -4.81
N LEU A 140 -7.86 0.81 -5.24
CA LEU A 140 -9.23 0.32 -5.00
C LEU A 140 -9.53 0.22 -3.50
N PHE A 141 -8.60 -0.33 -2.71
CA PHE A 141 -8.78 -0.43 -1.26
C PHE A 141 -8.92 0.95 -0.62
N ALA A 142 -8.06 1.91 -0.97
CA ALA A 142 -8.11 3.25 -0.40
C ALA A 142 -9.40 4.00 -0.80
N ARG A 143 -9.86 3.86 -2.05
CA ARG A 143 -11.18 4.38 -2.48
C ARG A 143 -12.33 3.74 -1.72
N ALA A 144 -12.24 2.44 -1.45
CA ALA A 144 -13.24 1.73 -0.66
C ALA A 144 -13.31 2.26 0.78
N LEU A 145 -12.17 2.63 1.38
CA LEU A 145 -12.15 3.29 2.70
C LEU A 145 -12.86 4.63 2.70
N VAL A 146 -12.66 5.45 1.67
CA VAL A 146 -13.37 6.74 1.51
C VAL A 146 -14.88 6.50 1.35
N ALA A 147 -15.27 5.60 0.45
CA ALA A 147 -16.69 5.24 0.24
C ALA A 147 -17.34 4.71 1.53
N PHE A 148 -16.65 3.86 2.28
CA PHE A 148 -17.13 3.36 3.57
C PHE A 148 -17.31 4.49 4.59
N ARG A 149 -16.36 5.42 4.67
CA ARG A 149 -16.41 6.57 5.58
C ARG A 149 -17.58 7.51 5.24
N ASP A 150 -17.86 7.69 3.96
CA ASP A 150 -18.98 8.51 3.46
C ASP A 150 -20.34 7.80 3.54
N GLY A 151 -20.41 6.57 4.04
CA GLY A 151 -21.66 5.79 4.11
C GLY A 151 -22.14 5.26 2.75
N ARG A 152 -21.32 5.32 1.69
CA ARG A 152 -21.59 4.74 0.37
C ARG A 152 -21.30 3.23 0.38
N LEU A 153 -22.03 2.51 1.24
CA LEU A 153 -21.75 1.12 1.57
C LEU A 153 -21.76 0.15 0.36
N PRO A 154 -22.72 0.20 -0.58
CA PRO A 154 -22.70 -0.69 -1.74
C PRO A 154 -21.45 -0.49 -2.63
N GLU A 155 -21.04 0.76 -2.83
CA GLU A 155 -19.84 1.09 -3.59
C GLU A 155 -18.58 0.62 -2.87
N ALA A 156 -18.49 0.84 -1.55
CA ALA A 156 -17.37 0.37 -0.74
C ALA A 156 -17.20 -1.15 -0.85
N LEU A 157 -18.30 -1.92 -0.78
CA LEU A 157 -18.27 -3.37 -0.90
C LEU A 157 -17.71 -3.82 -2.26
N GLU A 158 -18.18 -3.20 -3.36
CA GLU A 158 -17.71 -3.53 -4.70
C GLU A 158 -16.22 -3.20 -4.90
N LEU A 159 -15.75 -2.09 -4.33
CA LEU A 159 -14.34 -1.72 -4.37
C LEU A 159 -13.46 -2.68 -3.54
N PHE A 160 -13.88 -3.07 -2.33
CA PHE A 160 -13.15 -4.07 -1.53
C PHE A 160 -13.10 -5.43 -2.24
N ARG A 161 -14.21 -5.90 -2.80
CA ARG A 161 -14.25 -7.13 -3.60
C ARG A 161 -13.37 -7.01 -4.86
N GLY A 162 -13.37 -5.85 -5.51
CA GLY A 162 -12.50 -5.55 -6.65
C GLY A 162 -11.01 -5.63 -6.30
N CYS A 163 -10.62 -5.10 -5.14
CA CYS A 163 -9.27 -5.27 -4.59
C CYS A 163 -8.95 -6.76 -4.40
N GLY A 164 -9.84 -7.51 -3.74
CA GLY A 164 -9.69 -8.93 -3.48
C GLY A 164 -9.51 -9.77 -4.75
N ARG A 165 -10.39 -9.60 -5.75
CA ARG A 165 -10.27 -10.26 -7.06
C ARG A 165 -8.91 -10.03 -7.71
N ARG A 166 -8.34 -8.83 -7.54
CA ARG A 166 -7.05 -8.48 -8.15
C ARG A 166 -5.87 -9.10 -7.40
N LEU A 167 -5.92 -9.15 -6.08
CA LEU A 167 -4.89 -9.82 -5.27
C LEU A 167 -4.89 -11.33 -5.50
N LEU A 168 -6.06 -11.96 -5.52
CA LEU A 168 -6.20 -13.41 -5.70
C LEU A 168 -5.80 -13.89 -7.10
N ARG A 169 -5.97 -13.06 -8.15
CA ARG A 169 -5.44 -13.35 -9.50
C ARG A 169 -3.91 -13.48 -9.56
N HIS A 170 -3.21 -13.04 -8.52
CA HIS A 170 -1.75 -13.15 -8.41
C HIS A 170 -1.33 -14.01 -7.20
N ASP A 171 -2.23 -14.87 -6.71
CA ASP A 171 -2.01 -15.75 -5.55
C ASP A 171 -1.63 -15.02 -4.25
N ARG A 172 -2.03 -13.74 -4.14
CA ARG A 172 -1.78 -12.91 -2.95
C ARG A 172 -2.95 -13.00 -1.99
N ALA A 173 -2.91 -14.02 -1.13
CA ALA A 173 -3.96 -14.24 -0.13
C ALA A 173 -3.59 -13.78 1.29
N ASN A 174 -2.35 -13.35 1.54
CA ASN A 174 -1.90 -12.94 2.88
C ASN A 174 -2.63 -11.66 3.36
N PRO A 175 -3.39 -11.71 4.47
CA PRO A 175 -4.10 -10.55 5.01
C PRO A 175 -3.19 -9.38 5.41
N ALA A 176 -1.92 -9.63 5.78
CA ALA A 176 -0.96 -8.59 6.14
C ALA A 176 -0.65 -7.63 4.98
N LEU A 177 -0.84 -8.08 3.73
CA LEU A 177 -0.70 -7.22 2.55
C LEU A 177 -1.85 -6.22 2.45
N MET A 178 -3.08 -6.70 2.61
CA MET A 178 -4.29 -5.90 2.50
C MET A 178 -5.48 -6.63 3.13
N PRO A 179 -6.09 -6.11 4.21
CA PRO A 179 -7.18 -6.78 4.93
C PRO A 179 -8.54 -6.53 4.27
N TRP A 180 -8.65 -6.76 2.95
CA TRP A 180 -9.84 -6.42 2.17
C TRP A 180 -11.07 -7.24 2.57
N ARG A 181 -10.90 -8.50 3.03
CA ARG A 181 -12.03 -9.32 3.51
C ARG A 181 -12.56 -8.79 4.82
N SER A 182 -11.67 -8.41 5.74
CA SER A 182 -12.06 -7.81 7.02
C SER A 182 -12.91 -6.55 6.80
N MET A 183 -12.48 -5.70 5.87
CA MET A 183 -13.24 -4.49 5.55
C MET A 183 -14.54 -4.78 4.80
N ALA A 184 -14.54 -5.69 3.83
CA ALA A 184 -15.76 -6.13 3.17
C ALA A 184 -16.78 -6.73 4.15
N ALA A 185 -16.33 -7.52 5.13
CA ALA A 185 -17.17 -8.08 6.18
C ALA A 185 -17.84 -6.98 7.02
N ARG A 186 -17.12 -5.90 7.37
CA ARG A 186 -17.70 -4.74 8.07
C ARG A 186 -18.79 -4.06 7.24
N VAL A 187 -18.59 -3.95 5.92
CA VAL A 187 -19.58 -3.38 5.00
C VAL A 187 -20.82 -4.27 4.90
N CYS A 188 -20.64 -5.59 4.71
CA CYS A 188 -21.72 -6.57 4.70
C CYS A 188 -22.54 -6.51 6.00
N HIS A 189 -21.87 -6.44 7.15
CA HIS A 189 -22.55 -6.31 8.43
C HIS A 189 -23.38 -5.03 8.52
N ALA A 190 -22.83 -3.88 8.08
CA ALA A 190 -23.55 -2.61 8.05
C ALA A 190 -24.74 -2.59 7.06
N LEU A 191 -24.69 -3.43 6.02
CA LEU A 191 -25.79 -3.64 5.06
C LEU A 191 -26.82 -4.68 5.54
N GLY A 192 -26.60 -5.33 6.69
CA GLY A 192 -27.47 -6.40 7.23
C GLY A 192 -27.19 -7.80 6.68
N ASP A 193 -26.20 -7.97 5.82
CA ASP A 193 -25.77 -9.28 5.32
C ASP A 193 -24.80 -9.95 6.30
N HIS A 194 -25.37 -10.45 7.40
CA HIS A 194 -24.60 -11.03 8.51
C HIS A 194 -23.94 -12.36 8.15
N GLU A 195 -24.54 -13.14 7.25
CA GLU A 195 -23.99 -14.43 6.80
C GLU A 195 -22.69 -14.21 6.01
N GLU A 196 -22.71 -13.32 5.01
CA GLU A 196 -21.50 -13.00 4.22
C GLU A 196 -20.44 -12.32 5.09
N ALA A 197 -20.84 -11.45 6.02
CA ALA A 197 -19.92 -10.83 6.98
C ALA A 197 -19.18 -11.87 7.83
N GLN A 198 -19.90 -12.88 8.33
CA GLN A 198 -19.32 -13.96 9.11
C GLN A 198 -18.38 -14.82 8.25
N ARG A 199 -18.81 -15.19 7.03
CA ARG A 199 -18.02 -16.00 6.10
C ARG A 199 -16.69 -15.33 5.76
N LEU A 200 -16.71 -14.05 5.39
CA LEU A 200 -15.51 -13.28 5.06
C LEU A 200 -14.57 -13.12 6.25
N SER A 201 -15.12 -12.88 7.45
CA SER A 201 -14.33 -12.75 8.68
C SER A 201 -13.61 -14.06 9.04
N GLN A 202 -14.32 -15.19 8.93
CA GLN A 202 -13.73 -16.52 9.18
C GLN A 202 -12.63 -16.86 8.17
N GLU A 203 -12.85 -16.54 6.90
CA GLU A 203 -11.85 -16.75 5.84
C GLU A 203 -10.57 -15.93 6.10
N GLU A 204 -10.71 -14.66 6.50
CA GLU A 204 -9.55 -13.82 6.85
C GLU A 204 -8.79 -14.39 8.04
N ILE A 205 -9.47 -14.78 9.11
CA ILE A 205 -8.83 -15.34 10.32
C ILE A 205 -8.09 -16.65 9.97
N ALA A 206 -8.71 -17.52 9.16
CA ALA A 206 -8.08 -18.75 8.72
C ALA A 206 -6.82 -18.48 7.88
N LEU A 207 -6.84 -17.46 7.03
CA LEU A 207 -5.68 -17.00 6.28
C LEU A 207 -4.60 -16.43 7.20
N ALA A 208 -4.95 -15.53 8.11
CA ALA A 208 -4.00 -14.89 9.02
C ALA A 208 -3.27 -15.90 9.90
N ARG A 209 -3.93 -16.97 10.34
CA ARG A 209 -3.32 -18.05 11.14
C ARG A 209 -2.34 -18.94 10.38
N ARG A 210 -2.36 -18.93 9.05
CA ARG A 210 -1.47 -19.76 8.20
C ARG A 210 -0.13 -19.10 7.90
N TRP A 211 0.00 -17.79 8.13
CA TRP A 211 1.18 -17.00 7.84
C TRP A 211 1.94 -16.67 9.13
#